data_AF-A0A9E4HQZ8-F1
#
_entry.id   AF-A0A9E4HQZ8-F1
#
_cell.length_a   1.000
_cell.length_b   1.000
_cell.length_c   1.000
_cell.angle_alpha   90.00
_cell.angle_beta   90.00
_cell.angle_gamma   90.00
#
_symmetry.space_group_name_H-M   'P 1'
#
loop_
_entity.id
_entity.type
_entity.pdbx_description
1 polymer ?
#
loop_
_entity_poly.entity_id
_entity_poly.type
_entity_poly.pdbx_seq_one_letter_code
_entity_poly.pdbx_strand_id
1 'polypeptide(L)' 'MSRITSVFIDSFGGRNVLGVADAFGQSFLYYSNRNPATGQWQRKVTFVKRVTSFGVPVLIGDGYYLD' A
#
# COMPACT_ATOMS: atom_id res chain seq x y z
N MET A 1 -9.42 15.85 25.51
CA MET A 1 -10.14 15.57 24.25
C MET A 1 -9.11 15.67 23.12
N SER A 2 -8.53 14.55 22.69
CA SER A 2 -7.45 14.54 21.69
C SER A 2 -8.02 14.25 20.30
N ARG A 3 -7.79 15.15 19.36
CA ARG A 3 -8.15 15.01 17.95
C ARG A 3 -7.05 14.20 17.27
N ILE A 4 -7.34 12.94 16.92
CA ILE A 4 -6.47 12.16 16.04
C ILE A 4 -6.53 12.84 14.67
N THR A 5 -5.44 13.53 14.30
CA THR A 5 -5.36 14.35 13.07
C THR A 5 -4.46 13.72 12.01
N SER A 6 -4.23 12.42 12.09
CA SER A 6 -3.46 11.69 11.07
C SER A 6 -4.13 10.36 10.80
N VAL A 7 -5.03 10.39 9.83
CA VAL A 7 -5.65 9.23 9.23
C VAL A 7 -4.64 8.69 8.22
N PHE A 8 -3.59 8.02 8.71
CA PHE A 8 -2.71 7.19 7.88
C PHE A 8 -3.49 5.92 7.51
N ILE A 9 -4.52 6.05 6.68
CA ILE A 9 -5.20 4.87 6.12
C ILE A 9 -4.25 4.35 5.07
N ASP A 10 -3.40 3.40 5.48
CA ASP A 10 -2.82 2.35 4.65
C ASP A 10 -2.64 2.77 3.19
N SER A 11 -1.73 3.73 2.99
CA SER A 11 -1.61 4.44 1.71
C SER A 11 -0.29 4.15 1.01
N PHE A 12 -0.37 3.73 -0.24
CA PHE A 12 0.78 3.58 -1.12
C PHE A 12 0.80 4.74 -2.13
N GLY A 13 1.73 5.67 -1.94
CA GLY A 13 1.85 6.85 -2.80
C GLY A 13 0.58 7.69 -2.89
N GLY A 14 -0.19 7.77 -1.78
CA GLY A 14 -1.48 8.49 -1.74
C GLY A 14 -2.68 7.68 -2.23
N ARG A 15 -2.51 6.40 -2.59
CA ARG A 15 -3.63 5.50 -2.96
C ARG A 15 -4.32 4.94 -1.73
N ASN A 16 -5.65 4.78 -1.78
CA ASN A 16 -6.42 4.06 -0.75
C ASN A 16 -6.31 2.55 -0.99
N VAL A 17 -5.37 1.90 -0.29
CA VAL A 17 -5.07 0.48 -0.53
C VAL A 17 -6.13 -0.42 0.11
N LEU A 18 -6.72 -0.02 1.24
CA LEU A 18 -7.85 -0.74 1.84
C LEU A 18 -9.05 -0.81 0.89
N GLY A 19 -9.42 0.31 0.27
CA GLY A 19 -10.55 0.34 -0.66
C GLY A 19 -10.33 -0.58 -1.87
N VAL A 20 -9.10 -0.70 -2.36
CA VAL A 20 -8.73 -1.64 -3.44
C VAL A 20 -8.84 -3.09 -2.94
N ALA A 21 -8.38 -3.37 -1.73
CA ALA A 21 -8.46 -4.70 -1.13
C ALA A 21 -9.91 -5.13 -0.84
N ASP A 22 -10.76 -4.21 -0.39
CA ASP A 22 -12.19 -4.44 -0.18
C ASP A 22 -12.91 -4.72 -1.51
N ALA A 23 -12.60 -3.97 -2.56
CA ALA A 23 -13.29 -4.09 -3.84
C ALA A 23 -12.86 -5.31 -4.67
N PHE A 24 -11.57 -5.63 -4.69
CA PHE A 24 -11.01 -6.61 -5.63
C PHE A 24 -10.34 -7.81 -4.97
N GLY A 25 -10.07 -7.77 -3.67
CA GLY A 25 -9.32 -8.79 -2.95
C GLY A 25 -7.82 -8.82 -3.28
N GLN A 26 -7.42 -8.48 -4.51
CA GLN A 26 -6.03 -8.32 -4.94
C GLN A 26 -5.92 -7.39 -6.16
N SER A 27 -4.80 -6.69 -6.31
CA SER A 27 -4.56 -5.79 -7.45
C SER A 27 -3.10 -5.40 -7.61
N PHE A 28 -2.73 -4.91 -8.80
CA PHE A 28 -1.49 -4.18 -9.03
C PHE A 28 -1.71 -2.67 -8.83
N LEU A 29 -0.82 -2.05 -8.07
CA LEU A 29 -0.80 -0.62 -7.82
C LEU A 29 0.43 0.03 -8.43
N TYR A 30 0.20 1.10 -9.19
CA TYR A 30 1.23 1.87 -9.87
C TYR A 30 1.31 3.27 -9.24
N TYR A 31 2.48 3.62 -8.72
CA TYR A 31 2.70 4.88 -8.00
C TYR A 31 4.19 5.25 -7.94
N SER A 32 4.50 6.46 -7.48
CA SER A 32 5.86 6.87 -7.16
C SER A 32 6.12 6.74 -5.66
N ASN A 33 7.27 6.19 -5.29
CA ASN A 33 7.71 6.12 -3.90
C ASN A 33 9.20 6.47 -3.78
N ARG A 34 9.64 6.90 -2.59
CA ARG A 34 11.06 7.08 -2.32
C ARG A 34 11.74 5.71 -2.28
N ASN A 35 12.73 5.48 -3.13
CA ASN A 35 13.54 4.27 -3.09
C ASN A 35 14.52 4.35 -1.91
N PRO A 36 14.48 3.41 -0.95
CA PRO A 36 15.39 3.43 0.20
C PRO A 36 16.87 3.25 -0.19
N ALA A 37 17.17 2.61 -1.32
CA ALA A 37 18.54 2.37 -1.78
C ALA A 37 19.19 3.63 -2.38
N THR A 38 18.41 4.46 -3.09
CA THR A 38 18.94 5.65 -3.80
C THR A 38 18.53 6.97 -3.15
N GLY A 39 17.52 6.94 -2.27
CA GLY A 39 16.89 8.12 -1.68
C GLY A 39 16.03 8.94 -2.65
N GLN A 40 15.94 8.54 -3.92
CA GLN A 40 15.22 9.26 -4.98
C GLN A 40 13.75 8.82 -5.08
N TRP A 41 12.89 9.70 -5.59
CA TRP A 41 11.53 9.31 -5.98
C TRP A 41 11.57 8.55 -7.29
N GLN A 42 11.08 7.31 -7.29
CA GLN A 42 11.08 6.43 -8.45
C GLN A 42 9.73 5.77 -8.63
N ARG A 43 9.47 5.28 -9.84
CA ARG A 43 8.25 4.54 -10.16
C ARG A 43 8.31 3.16 -9.51
N LYS A 44 7.23 2.77 -8.86
CA LYS A 44 7.08 1.49 -8.18
C LYS A 44 5.80 0.80 -8.63
N VAL A 45 5.88 -0.51 -8.79
CA VAL A 45 4.72 -1.39 -8.96
C VAL A 45 4.64 -2.31 -7.76
N THR A 46 3.48 -2.36 -7.11
CA THR A 46 3.23 -3.22 -5.95
C THR A 46 2.02 -4.09 -6.22
N PHE A 47 2.16 -5.40 -6.05
CA PHE A 47 1.03 -6.30 -5.97
C PHE A 47 0.51 -6.33 -4.54
N VAL A 48 -0.80 -6.17 -4.36
CA VAL A 48 -1.47 -6.24 -3.05
C VAL A 48 -2.48 -7.37 -3.05
N LYS A 49 -2.61 -8.05 -1.92
CA LYS A 49 -3.60 -9.12 -1.70
C LYS A 49 -4.10 -9.12 -0.26
N ARG A 50 -5.41 -9.20 -0.11
CA ARG A 50 -6.07 -9.47 1.16
C ARG A 50 -5.99 -10.96 1.47
N VAL A 51 -5.54 -11.31 2.67
CA VAL A 51 -5.50 -12.68 3.17
C VAL A 51 -6.06 -12.74 4.58
N THR A 52 -6.54 -13.90 5.00
CA THR A 52 -6.92 -14.14 6.40
C THR A 52 -5.76 -14.83 7.11
N SER A 53 -5.27 -14.23 8.18
CA SER A 53 -4.23 -14.79 9.05
C SER A 53 -4.75 -14.88 10.47
N PHE A 54 -4.73 -16.07 11.07
CA PHE A 54 -5.29 -16.32 12.41
C PHE A 54 -6.73 -15.78 12.61
N GLY A 55 -7.57 -15.87 11.57
CA GLY A 55 -8.95 -15.37 11.58
C GLY A 55 -9.09 -13.85 11.37
N VAL A 56 -7.98 -13.12 11.22
CA VAL A 56 -7.97 -11.67 11.00
C VAL A 56 -7.67 -11.35 9.54
N PRO A 57 -8.48 -10.51 8.87
CA PRO A 57 -8.15 -10.03 7.53
C PRO A 57 -6.95 -9.09 7.58
N VAL A 58 -5.90 -9.41 6.86
CA VAL A 58 -4.71 -8.60 6.70
C VAL A 58 -4.44 -8.34 5.22
N LEU A 59 -3.78 -7.22 4.95
CA LEU A 59 -3.36 -6.84 3.62
C LEU A 59 -1.85 -7.04 3.49
N ILE A 60 -1.44 -7.84 2.52
CA ILE A 60 -0.04 -8.06 2.21
C ILE A 60 0.24 -7.42 0.86
N GLY A 61 1.34 -6.70 0.75
CA GLY A 61 1.79 -6.16 -0.53
C GLY A 61 3.30 -6.18 -0.64
N ASP A 62 3.78 -6.47 -1.84
CA ASP A 62 5.20 -6.38 -2.20
C ASP A 62 5.36 -5.84 -3.63
N GLY A 63 6.49 -5.19 -3.88
CA GLY A 63 6.68 -4.45 -5.11
C GLY A 63 8.10 -4.02 -5.37
N TYR A 64 8.39 -3.78 -6.65
CA TYR A 64 9.70 -3.42 -7.16
C TYR A 64 9.67 -2.04 -7.83
N TYR A 65 10.83 -1.36 -7.79
CA TYR A 65 11.05 -0.12 -8.53
C TYR A 65 11.35 -0.46 -10.00
N LEU A 66 10.83 0.34 -10.93
CA LEU A 66 10.93 0.10 -12.38
C LEU A 66 12.23 0.65 -13.00
N ASP A 67 13.02 1.39 -12.24
CA ASP A 67 14.16 2.19 -12.71
C ASP A 67 15.47 1.70 -12.08
#